data_AF-A0A069SL34-F1
#
_entry.id   AF-A0A069SL34-F1
#
_cell.length_a   1.000
_cell.length_b   1.000
_cell.length_c   1.000
_cell.angle_alpha   90.00
_cell.angle_beta   90.00
_cell.angle_gamma   90.00
#
_symmetry.space_group_name_H-M   'P 1'
#
loop_
_entity.id
_entity.type
_entity.pdbx_description
1 polymer ?
#
loop_
_entity_poly.entity_id
_entity_poly.type
_entity_poly.pdbx_seq_one_letter_code
_entity_poly.pdbx_strand_id
1 'polypeptide(L)'
;MAYLIVGINTMLIVIFFVTAEKALEYKQAAVKMLASLSSDKYQCGKSKPAFLLHSTGHLPAGSEIDASIIYADYYYMEALLRLKRLTENKPVIDE
;
A
#
# COMPACT_ATOMS: atom_id res chain seq x y z
N MET A 1 -3.70 -3.86 8.45
CA MET A 1 -3.06 -3.10 7.35
C MET A 1 -2.80 -3.90 6.09
N ALA A 2 -2.20 -5.10 6.14
CA ALA A 2 -1.68 -5.77 4.94
C ALA A 2 -2.69 -5.94 3.79
N TYR A 3 -3.90 -6.41 4.06
CA TYR A 3 -4.95 -6.53 3.04
C TYR A 3 -5.34 -5.20 2.38
N LEU A 4 -5.30 -4.09 3.15
CA LEU A 4 -5.53 -2.75 2.61
C LEU A 4 -4.46 -2.40 1.57
N ILE A 5 -3.18 -2.68 1.87
CA ILE A 5 -2.05 -2.35 1.00
C ILE A 5 -2.05 -3.22 -0.27
N VAL A 6 -2.46 -4.48 -0.16
CA VAL A 6 -2.71 -5.32 -1.33
C VAL A 6 -3.82 -4.71 -2.20
N GLY A 7 -4.90 -4.20 -1.58
CA GLY A 7 -5.95 -3.46 -2.27
C GLY A 7 -5.44 -2.23 -3.02
N ILE A 8 -4.56 -1.43 -2.40
CA ILE A 8 -3.90 -0.28 -3.05
C ILE A 8 -3.12 -0.74 -4.30
N ASN A 9 -2.33 -1.80 -4.15
CA ASN A 9 -1.56 -2.38 -5.26
C ASN A 9 -2.46 -2.81 -6.41
N THR A 10 -3.58 -3.48 -6.11
CA THR A 10 -4.58 -3.88 -7.10
C THR A 10 -5.19 -2.67 -7.80
N MET A 11 -5.55 -1.61 -7.07
CA MET A 11 -6.07 -0.37 -7.66
C MET A 11 -5.09 0.23 -8.68
N LEU A 12 -3.79 0.29 -8.35
CA LEU A 12 -2.76 0.82 -9.25
C LEU A 12 -2.53 -0.02 -10.51
N ILE A 13 -2.93 -1.29 -10.53
CA ILE A 13 -2.89 -2.15 -11.71
C ILE A 13 -4.19 -2.05 -12.50
N VAL A 14 -5.35 -2.13 -11.84
CA VAL A 14 -6.65 -2.21 -12.50
C VAL A 14 -6.98 -0.95 -13.30
N ILE A 15 -6.36 0.20 -13.00
CA ILE A 15 -6.54 1.44 -13.77
C ILE A 15 -6.26 1.28 -15.28
N PHE A 16 -5.46 0.29 -15.70
CA PHE A 16 -5.16 0.02 -17.11
C PHE A 16 -6.25 -0.80 -17.83
N PHE A 17 -7.21 -1.36 -17.09
CA PHE A 17 -8.22 -2.29 -17.60
C PHE A 17 -9.66 -1.77 -17.45
N VAL A 18 -9.83 -0.51 -17.03
CA VAL A 18 -11.15 0.10 -16.76
C VAL A 18 -11.33 1.41 -17.51
N THR A 19 -12.53 1.97 -17.45
CA THR A 19 -12.84 3.29 -18.04
C THR A 19 -11.99 4.39 -17.40
N ALA A 20 -11.76 5.48 -18.14
CA ALA A 20 -10.99 6.63 -17.65
C ALA A 20 -11.54 7.22 -16.33
N GLU A 21 -12.87 7.25 -16.19
CA GLU A 21 -13.54 7.69 -14.95
C GLU A 21 -13.15 6.80 -13.75
N LYS A 22 -13.28 5.48 -13.91
CA LYS A 22 -12.92 4.52 -12.85
C LYS A 22 -11.41 4.49 -12.58
N ALA A 23 -10.60 4.64 -13.60
CA ALA A 23 -9.15 4.75 -13.45
C ALA A 23 -8.77 5.96 -12.59
N LEU A 24 -9.41 7.12 -12.81
CA LEU A 24 -9.19 8.32 -12.00
C LEU A 24 -9.63 8.11 -10.54
N GLU A 25 -10.82 7.54 -10.33
CA GLU A 25 -11.37 7.22 -9.01
C GLU A 25 -10.42 6.32 -8.20
N TYR A 26 -9.98 5.21 -8.80
CA TYR A 26 -9.08 4.24 -8.15
C TYR A 26 -7.69 4.83 -7.90
N LYS A 27 -7.15 5.62 -8.83
CA LYS A 27 -5.87 6.30 -8.63
C LYS A 27 -5.95 7.26 -7.45
N GLN A 28 -7.00 8.07 -7.36
CA GLN A 28 -7.19 9.01 -6.25
C GLN A 28 -7.35 8.29 -4.91
N ALA A 29 -8.14 7.20 -4.88
CA ALA A 29 -8.31 6.37 -3.70
C ALA A 29 -6.97 5.77 -3.24
N ALA A 30 -6.20 5.18 -4.15
CA ALA A 30 -4.89 4.60 -3.87
C ALA A 30 -3.91 5.65 -3.32
N VAL A 31 -3.83 6.84 -3.94
CA VAL A 31 -2.98 7.94 -3.47
C VAL A 31 -3.39 8.41 -2.08
N LYS A 32 -4.69 8.56 -1.82
CA LYS A 32 -5.20 8.97 -0.49
C LYS A 32 -4.85 7.96 0.59
N MET A 33 -4.97 6.66 0.29
CA MET A 33 -4.61 5.60 1.22
C MET A 33 -3.10 5.56 1.48
N LEU A 34 -2.26 5.69 0.45
CA LEU A 34 -0.80 5.77 0.61
C LEU A 34 -0.37 6.99 1.41
N ALA A 35 -0.99 8.15 1.18
CA ALA A 35 -0.75 9.36 1.96
C ALA A 35 -1.10 9.15 3.45
N SER A 36 -2.21 8.46 3.73
CA SER A 36 -2.56 8.08 5.10
C SER A 36 -1.50 7.17 5.72
N LEU A 37 -1.05 6.13 5.00
CA LEU A 37 0.01 5.21 5.46
C LEU A 37 1.36 5.91 5.66
N SER A 38 1.60 7.01 4.95
CA SER A 38 2.81 7.84 5.07
C SER A 38 2.76 8.84 6.23
N SER A 39 1.65 8.90 6.98
CA SER A 39 1.52 9.81 8.13
C SER A 39 2.13 9.24 9.40
N ASP A 40 2.45 10.11 10.37
CA ASP A 40 2.98 9.74 11.69
C ASP A 40 2.12 8.72 12.44
N LYS A 41 0.82 8.63 12.12
CA LYS A 41 -0.09 7.65 12.72
C LYS A 41 0.25 6.21 12.35
N TYR A 42 0.81 5.99 11.17
CA TYR A 42 1.05 4.65 10.63
C TYR A 42 2.53 4.38 10.35
N GLN A 43 3.36 5.42 10.26
CA GLN A 43 4.81 5.28 10.12
C GLN A 43 5.46 4.94 11.46
N CYS A 44 6.39 3.99 11.43
CA CYS A 44 7.16 3.58 12.59
C CYS A 44 8.33 4.56 12.90
N GLY A 45 8.84 5.25 11.87
CA GLY A 45 9.98 6.16 12.00
C GLY A 45 11.23 5.44 12.50
N LYS A 46 11.81 5.91 13.60
CA LYS A 46 13.02 5.30 14.21
C LYS A 46 12.71 4.31 15.34
N SER A 47 11.44 4.02 15.61
CA SER A 47 11.05 3.25 16.81
C SER A 47 11.30 1.75 16.71
N LYS A 48 11.19 1.17 15.51
CA LYS A 48 11.41 -0.26 15.22
C LYS A 48 12.04 -0.41 13.83
N PRO A 49 12.67 -1.55 13.51
CA PRO A 49 13.16 -1.84 12.16
C PRO A 49 12.00 -2.26 11.22
N ALA A 50 11.02 -1.37 11.06
CA ALA A 50 9.86 -1.56 10.19
C ALA A 50 9.44 -0.21 9.60
N PHE A 51 8.70 -0.22 8.49
CA PHE A 51 8.11 1.00 7.93
C PHE A 51 6.75 1.30 8.58
N LEU A 52 5.88 0.30 8.68
CA LEU A 52 4.51 0.47 9.12
C LEU A 52 4.24 -0.08 10.53
N LEU A 53 3.35 0.61 11.23
CA LEU A 53 2.71 0.21 12.47
C LEU A 53 1.30 -0.36 12.18
N HIS A 54 0.67 -0.94 13.20
CA HIS A 54 -0.76 -1.26 13.20
C HIS A 54 -1.21 -2.25 12.11
N SER A 55 -0.38 -3.27 11.85
CA SER A 55 -0.78 -4.42 11.03
C SER A 55 -1.43 -5.51 11.87
N THR A 56 -2.32 -6.26 11.24
CA THR A 56 -2.98 -7.43 11.83
C THR A 56 -2.80 -8.57 10.85
N GLY A 57 -2.15 -9.64 11.29
CA GLY A 57 -1.85 -10.80 10.46
C GLY A 57 -2.78 -11.98 10.73
N HIS A 58 -2.78 -12.48 11.97
CA HIS A 58 -3.49 -13.71 12.32
C HIS A 58 -4.43 -13.50 13.51
N LEU A 59 -5.43 -12.63 13.31
CA LEU A 59 -6.49 -12.38 14.31
C LEU A 59 -7.19 -13.65 14.81
N PRO A 60 -7.55 -14.64 13.96
CA PRO A 60 -8.28 -15.83 14.41
C PRO A 60 -7.56 -16.70 15.46
N ALA A 61 -6.23 -16.74 15.42
CA ALA A 61 -5.39 -17.45 16.41
C ALA A 61 -4.71 -16.50 17.41
N GLY A 62 -5.15 -15.24 17.47
CA GLY A 62 -4.69 -14.29 18.49
C GLY A 62 -3.24 -13.82 18.34
N SER A 63 -2.64 -13.94 17.16
CA SER A 63 -1.24 -13.54 16.91
C SER A 63 -1.12 -12.45 15.85
N GLU A 64 0.01 -11.74 15.86
CA GLU A 64 0.28 -10.62 14.95
C GLU A 64 -0.80 -9.53 14.98
N ILE A 65 -1.40 -9.25 16.14
CA ILE A 65 -2.39 -8.17 16.31
C ILE A 65 -1.65 -6.89 16.68
N ASP A 66 -1.95 -5.79 15.98
CA ASP A 66 -1.33 -4.48 16.18
C ASP A 66 0.21 -4.51 16.12
N ALA A 67 0.72 -5.34 15.20
CA ALA A 67 2.15 -5.60 15.01
C ALA A 67 2.70 -4.86 13.78
N SER A 68 4.02 -4.75 13.72
CA SER A 68 4.73 -4.47 12.47
C SER A 68 5.03 -5.81 11.80
N ILE A 69 4.65 -5.97 10.53
CA ILE A 69 4.77 -7.26 9.84
C ILE A 69 5.43 -7.07 8.48
N ILE A 70 6.42 -7.91 8.18
CA ILE A 70 7.33 -7.73 7.04
C ILE A 70 6.62 -7.69 5.68
N TYR A 71 5.53 -8.44 5.50
CA TYR A 71 4.79 -8.41 4.24
C TYR A 71 3.99 -7.12 4.05
N ALA A 72 3.56 -6.44 5.12
CA ALA A 72 2.91 -5.13 5.00
C ALA A 72 3.91 -4.09 4.48
N ASP A 73 5.14 -4.13 4.99
CA ASP A 73 6.24 -3.27 4.55
C ASP A 73 6.63 -3.52 3.09
N TYR A 74 6.70 -4.79 2.68
CA TYR A 74 6.94 -5.17 1.29
C TYR A 74 5.89 -4.56 0.34
N TYR A 75 4.60 -4.81 0.60
CA TYR A 75 3.53 -4.31 -0.28
C TYR A 75 3.43 -2.77 -0.26
N TYR A 76 3.83 -2.14 0.85
CA TYR A 76 3.85 -0.69 0.96
C TYR A 76 4.91 -0.08 0.04
N MET A 77 6.12 -0.62 0.08
CA MET A 77 7.20 -0.22 -0.81
C MET A 77 6.87 -0.51 -2.27
N GLU A 78 6.26 -1.65 -2.56
CA GLU A 78 5.77 -1.99 -3.90
C GLU A 78 4.75 -0.95 -4.41
N ALA A 79 3.76 -0.59 -3.59
CA ALA A 79 2.75 0.39 -3.97
C ALA A 79 3.34 1.78 -4.21
N LEU A 80 4.30 2.22 -3.37
CA LEU A 80 5.03 3.48 -3.56
C LEU A 80 5.83 3.47 -4.87
N LEU A 81 6.53 2.37 -5.18
CA LEU A 81 7.29 2.23 -6.41
C LEU A 81 6.38 2.28 -7.64
N ARG A 82 5.24 1.58 -7.60
CA ARG A 82 4.22 1.60 -8.66
C ARG A 82 3.67 3.00 -8.89
N LEU A 83 3.32 3.71 -7.80
CA LEU A 83 2.84 5.09 -7.90
C LEU A 83 3.90 6.00 -8.51
N LYS A 84 5.17 5.89 -8.08
CA LYS A 84 6.29 6.66 -8.65
C LYS A 84 6.42 6.40 -10.15
N ARG A 85 6.42 5.15 -10.58
CA ARG A 85 6.50 4.80 -12.01
C ARG A 85 5.34 5.34 -12.81
N LEU A 86 4.13 5.25 -12.28
CA LEU A 86 2.95 5.84 -12.89
C LEU A 86 3.10 7.36 -13.06
N THR A 87 3.69 8.06 -12.09
CA THR A 87 3.97 9.51 -12.22
C THR A 87 5.11 9.84 -13.19
N GLU A 88 6.04 8.91 -13.39
CA GLU A 88 7.15 9.04 -14.34
C GLU A 88 6.82 8.50 -15.75
N ASN A 89 5.57 8.11 -16.01
CA ASN A 89 5.13 7.44 -17.24
C ASN A 89 5.96 6.18 -17.59
N LYS A 90 6.36 5.42 -16.57
CA LYS A 90 7.05 4.12 -16.70
C LYS A 90 6.06 2.96 -16.51
N PRO A 91 6.38 1.74 -17.01
CA PRO A 91 5.58 0.55 -16.76
C PRO A 91 5.35 0.32 -15.26
N VAL A 92 4.12 0.04 -14.85
CA VAL A 92 3.78 -0.16 -13.43
C VAL A 92 4.27 -1.50 -12.90
N ILE A 93 4.36 -2.52 -13.77
CA ILE A 93 4.87 -3.85 -13.45
C ILE A 93 6.25 -3.99 -14.12
N ASP A 94 7.24 -4.50 -13.38
CA ASP A 94 8.50 -4.96 -14.00
C ASP A 94 8.26 -6.34 -14.62
N GLU A 95 8.76 -6.53 -15.84
CA GLU A 95 8.85 -7.85 -16.49
C GLU A 95 9.98 -8.70 -15.90
#